data_AF-A0A4Q0VRN7-F1
#
_entry.id   AF-A0A4Q0VRN7-F1
#
_cell.length_a   1.000
_cell.length_b   1.000
_cell.length_c   1.000
_cell.angle_alpha   90.00
_cell.angle_beta   90.00
_cell.angle_gamma   90.00
#
_symmetry.space_group_name_H-M   'P 1'
#
loop_
_entity.id
_entity.type
_entity.pdbx_description
1 polymer ?
#
loop_
_entity_poly.entity_id
_entity_poly.type
_entity_poly.pdbx_seq_one_letter_code
_entity_poly.pdbx_strand_id
1 'polypeptide(L)'
;MTLRQFVLEKIRNMENFDAKNRNSIKEVIRLAIEDFRFKSKEKSEVLYLASNVEENLLSKIAEFALGSEEETSIESIYEGYVIVRKY
;
A
#
# COMPACT_ATOMS: atom_id res chain seq x y z
N MET A 1 -1.43 17.49 5.07
CA MET A 1 -1.79 16.55 3.98
C MET A 1 -2.36 15.30 4.61
N THR A 2 -3.56 14.87 4.22
CA THR A 2 -4.15 13.63 4.74
C THR A 2 -3.65 12.42 3.94
N LEU A 3 -3.74 11.22 4.52
CA LEU A 3 -3.36 9.98 3.83
C LEU A 3 -4.13 9.79 2.51
N ARG A 4 -5.42 10.16 2.49
CA ARG A 4 -6.25 10.15 1.27
C ARG A 4 -5.74 11.16 0.22
N GLN A 5 -5.39 12.38 0.63
CA GLN A 5 -4.80 13.37 -0.29
C GLN A 5 -3.49 12.89 -0.88
N PHE A 6 -2.66 12.24 -0.06
CA PHE A 6 -1.42 11.60 -0.52
C PHE A 6 -1.68 10.56 -1.60
N VAL A 7 -2.59 9.62 -1.37
CA VAL A 7 -2.89 8.58 -2.34
C VAL A 7 -3.43 9.18 -3.65
N LEU A 8 -4.35 10.14 -3.57
CA LEU A 8 -4.89 10.81 -4.75
C LEU A 8 -3.82 11.57 -5.55
N GLU A 9 -2.87 12.21 -4.88
CA GLU A 9 -1.76 12.89 -5.55
C GLU A 9 -0.84 11.89 -6.25
N LYS A 10 -0.50 10.78 -5.59
CA LYS A 10 0.33 9.72 -6.19
C LYS A 10 -0.34 9.09 -7.41
N ILE A 11 -1.64 8.79 -7.31
CA ILE A 11 -2.43 8.27 -8.43
C ILE A 11 -2.47 9.24 -9.60
N ARG A 12 -2.68 10.55 -9.35
CA ARG A 12 -2.68 11.57 -10.40
C ARG A 12 -1.34 11.70 -11.12
N ASN A 13 -0.24 11.44 -10.43
CA ASN A 13 1.11 11.48 -11.00
C ASN A 13 1.48 10.17 -11.72
N MET A 14 0.66 9.13 -11.65
CA MET A 14 0.84 7.88 -12.39
C MET A 14 0.04 7.93 -13.70
N GLU A 15 0.71 7.88 -14.85
CA GLU A 15 0.04 7.96 -16.17
C GLU A 15 -0.96 6.84 -16.44
N ASN A 16 -0.77 5.65 -15.85
CA ASN A 16 -1.57 4.44 -16.14
C ASN A 16 -2.05 3.73 -14.88
N PHE A 17 -2.44 4.48 -13.84
CA PHE A 17 -3.01 3.87 -12.65
C PHE A 17 -4.37 3.22 -12.95
N ASP A 18 -4.52 1.95 -12.61
CA ASP A 18 -5.79 1.24 -12.64
C ASP A 18 -6.11 0.67 -11.26
N ALA A 19 -7.20 1.13 -10.66
CA ALA A 19 -7.67 0.67 -9.35
C ALA A 19 -8.02 -0.82 -9.33
N LYS A 20 -8.31 -1.45 -10.48
CA LYS A 20 -8.54 -2.90 -10.57
C LYS A 20 -7.25 -3.70 -10.75
N ASN A 21 -6.15 -3.02 -11.06
CA ASN A 21 -4.85 -3.64 -11.25
C ASN A 21 -4.05 -3.58 -9.93
N ARG A 22 -3.85 -4.76 -9.34
CA ARG A 22 -3.07 -4.88 -8.09
C ARG A 22 -1.65 -4.34 -8.24
N ASN A 23 -1.04 -4.40 -9.42
CA ASN A 23 0.30 -3.85 -9.62
C ASN A 23 0.33 -2.32 -9.48
N SER A 24 -0.69 -1.63 -9.98
CA SER A 24 -0.82 -0.19 -9.77
C SER A 24 -0.98 0.15 -8.29
N ILE A 25 -1.74 -0.66 -7.54
CA ILE A 25 -1.90 -0.47 -6.08
C ILE A 25 -0.58 -0.75 -5.35
N LYS A 26 0.14 -1.82 -5.71
CA LYS A 26 1.47 -2.14 -5.17
C LYS A 26 2.46 -0.99 -5.42
N GLU A 27 2.41 -0.34 -6.58
CA GLU A 27 3.23 0.87 -6.82
C GLU A 27 2.91 2.02 -5.86
N VAL A 28 1.63 2.30 -5.59
CA VAL A 28 1.24 3.31 -4.59
C VAL A 28 1.79 2.95 -3.21
N ILE A 29 1.73 1.68 -2.84
CA ILE A 29 2.28 1.16 -1.57
C ILE A 29 3.80 1.32 -1.52
N ARG A 30 4.54 1.03 -2.60
CA ARG A 30 6.00 1.25 -2.66
C ARG A 30 6.35 2.72 -2.45
N LEU A 31 5.65 3.63 -3.14
CA LEU A 31 5.85 5.06 -2.97
C LEU A 31 5.52 5.52 -1.54
N ALA A 32 4.49 4.95 -0.92
CA ALA A 32 4.19 5.26 0.48
C ALA A 32 5.30 4.79 1.43
N ILE A 33 5.83 3.58 1.23
CA ILE A 33 6.94 3.07 2.04
C ILE A 33 8.15 4.01 1.96
N GLU A 34 8.48 4.49 0.75
CA GLU A 34 9.60 5.40 0.52
C GLU A 34 9.36 6.79 1.11
N ASP A 35 8.21 7.41 0.81
CA ASP A 35 7.91 8.79 1.22
C ASP A 35 7.72 8.93 2.73
N PHE A 36 7.02 7.97 3.35
CA PHE A 36 6.82 7.95 4.80
C PHE A 36 8.00 7.31 5.55
N ARG A 37 9.03 6.83 4.84
CA ARG A 37 10.21 6.16 5.39
C ARG A 37 9.86 5.02 6.34
N PHE A 38 8.91 4.19 5.93
CA PHE A 38 8.51 3.00 6.68
C PHE A 38 9.68 2.01 6.78
N LYS A 39 9.69 1.23 7.85
CA LYS A 39 10.64 0.13 8.01
C LYS A 39 10.23 -1.10 7.19
N SER A 40 8.95 -1.19 6.83
CA SER A 40 8.42 -2.18 5.90
C SER A 40 9.10 -2.06 4.54
N LYS A 41 9.23 -3.18 3.84
CA LYS A 41 9.88 -3.20 2.52
C LYS A 41 9.28 -4.25 1.63
N GLU A 42 9.16 -3.94 0.35
CA GLU A 42 8.83 -4.93 -0.67
C GLU A 42 10.11 -5.56 -1.24
N LYS A 43 10.13 -6.88 -1.39
CA LYS A 43 11.20 -7.60 -2.08
C LYS A 43 10.63 -8.79 -2.84
N SER A 44 10.85 -8.82 -4.15
CA SER A 44 10.44 -9.93 -5.02
C SER A 44 8.97 -10.32 -4.82
N GLU A 45 8.08 -9.33 -4.88
CA GLU A 45 6.62 -9.46 -4.68
C GLU A 45 6.16 -9.85 -3.26
N VAL A 46 7.07 -9.96 -2.30
CA VAL A 46 6.76 -10.19 -0.89
C VAL A 46 6.87 -8.89 -0.12
N LEU A 47 5.82 -8.53 0.63
CA LEU A 47 5.84 -7.40 1.53
C LEU A 47 6.29 -7.84 2.93
N TYR A 48 7.41 -7.30 3.40
CA TYR A 48 7.88 -7.48 4.76
C TYR A 48 7.37 -6.33 5.62
N LEU A 49 6.42 -6.62 6.50
CA LEU A 49 5.86 -5.65 7.43
C LEU A 49 6.71 -5.55 8.68
N ALA A 50 7.03 -4.31 9.08
CA ALA A 50 7.83 -4.05 10.27
C ALA A 50 7.01 -3.87 11.55
N SER A 51 5.72 -3.54 11.44
CA SER A 51 4.80 -3.43 12.58
C SER A 51 3.34 -3.44 12.14
N ASN A 52 2.43 -3.77 13.07
CA ASN A 52 0.98 -3.68 12.85
C ASN A 52 0.53 -2.24 12.54
N VAL A 53 1.28 -1.22 13.00
CA VAL A 53 0.96 0.18 12.72
C VAL A 53 1.20 0.49 11.24
N GLU A 54 2.34 0.09 10.70
CA GLU A 54 2.66 0.25 9.29
C GLU A 54 1.71 -0.59 8.42
N GLU A 55 1.38 -1.82 8.86
CA GLU A 55 0.37 -2.65 8.20
C GLU A 55 -0.98 -1.94 8.07
N ASN A 56 -1.51 -1.39 9.17
CA ASN A 56 -2.78 -0.68 9.15
C ASN A 56 -2.76 0.55 8.23
N LEU A 57 -1.64 1.28 8.23
CA LEU A 57 -1.46 2.44 7.34
C LEU A 57 -1.42 2.02 5.87
N LEU A 58 -0.69 0.96 5.55
CA LEU A 58 -0.59 0.42 4.19
C LEU A 58 -1.91 -0.17 3.70
N SER A 59 -2.66 -0.87 4.56
CA SER A 59 -4.03 -1.32 4.28
C SER A 59 -4.95 -0.13 3.98
N LYS A 60 -4.84 0.96 4.76
CA LYS A 60 -5.64 2.17 4.51
C LYS A 60 -5.26 2.89 3.21
N ILE A 61 -3.98 2.89 2.86
CA ILE A 61 -3.50 3.39 1.56
C ILE A 61 -4.08 2.55 0.41
N ALA A 62 -4.07 1.22 0.54
CA ALA A 62 -4.64 0.32 -0.45
C ALA A 62 -6.15 0.55 -0.65
N GLU A 63 -6.89 0.72 0.45
CA GLU A 63 -8.32 1.08 0.41
C GLU A 63 -8.55 2.37 -0.38
N PHE A 64 -7.79 3.43 -0.09
CA PHE A 64 -7.91 4.68 -0.83
C PHE A 64 -7.52 4.55 -2.31
N ALA A 65 -6.56 3.68 -2.63
CA ALA A 65 -6.13 3.44 -3.99
C ALA A 65 -7.15 2.64 -4.82
N LEU A 66 -7.86 1.71 -4.17
CA LEU A 66 -9.00 1.01 -4.77
C LEU A 66 -10.20 1.92 -5.02
N GLY A 67 -10.30 3.04 -4.29
CA GLY A 67 -11.49 3.89 -4.30
C GLY A 67 -12.72 3.19 -3.73
N SER A 68 -12.52 2.09 -3.00
CA SER A 68 -13.59 1.34 -2.34
C SER A 68 -13.90 1.97 -0.97
N GLU A 69 -15.15 1.85 -0.54
CA GLU A 69 -15.55 2.11 0.85
C GLU A 69 -15.45 0.84 1.71
N GLU A 70 -15.14 -0.30 1.11
CA GLU A 70 -14.93 -1.57 1.81
C GLU A 70 -13.51 -1.66 2.36
N GLU A 71 -13.41 -2.14 3.60
CA GLU A 71 -12.12 -2.38 4.25
C GLU A 71 -11.28 -3.36 3.42
N THR A 72 -10.06 -2.93 3.08
CA THR A 72 -9.10 -3.74 2.32
C THR A 72 -7.87 -4.04 3.18
N SER A 73 -7.51 -5.32 3.25
CA SER A 73 -6.22 -5.74 3.84
C SER A 73 -5.11 -5.66 2.80
N ILE A 74 -3.94 -5.23 3.24
CA ILE A 74 -2.69 -5.29 2.46
C ILE A 74 -2.39 -6.73 2.02
N GLU A 75 -2.79 -7.74 2.80
CA GLU A 75 -2.64 -9.15 2.45
C GLU A 75 -3.40 -9.51 1.17
N SER A 76 -4.59 -8.94 0.97
CA SER A 76 -5.40 -9.17 -0.24
C SER A 76 -4.75 -8.59 -1.50
N ILE A 77 -3.97 -7.52 -1.37
CA ILE A 77 -3.23 -6.89 -2.47
C ILE A 77 -2.01 -7.73 -2.86
N TYR A 78 -1.34 -8.29 -1.86
CA TYR A 78 -0.18 -9.16 -2.03
C TYR A 78 -0.55 -10.65 -2.11
N GLU A 79 -1.82 -11.01 -2.30
CA GLU A 79 -2.26 -12.40 -2.42
C GLU A 79 -1.80 -13.32 -1.28
N GLY A 80 -1.70 -12.78 -0.07
CA GLY A 80 -1.17 -13.47 1.10
C GLY A 80 0.36 -13.55 1.18
N TYR A 81 1.10 -12.98 0.21
CA TYR A 81 2.56 -12.85 0.26
C TYR A 81 3.03 -11.71 1.18
N VAL A 82 2.64 -11.80 2.46
CA VAL A 82 2.99 -10.82 3.49
C VAL A 82 3.73 -11.52 4.63
N ILE A 83 4.87 -10.97 5.04
CA ILE A 83 5.68 -11.48 6.15
C ILE A 83 5.70 -10.42 7.25
N VAL A 84 4.96 -10.66 8.32
CA VAL A 84 4.99 -9.84 9.54
C VAL A 84 6.13 -10.36 10.44
N ARG A 85 7.19 -9.57 10.62
CA ARG A 85 8.21 -9.89 11.64
C ARG A 85 7.85 -9.15 12.93
N LYS A 86 7.29 -9.89 13.89
CA LYS A 86 7.14 -9.40 15.27
C LYS A 86 8.53 -9.16 15.86
N TYR A 87 8.78 -7.93 16.30
CA TYR A 87 9.81 -7.60 17.29
C TYR A 87 9.14 -7.47 18.65
#